data_AF-A0A9W6VEI6-F1
#
_entry.id   AF-A0A9W6VEI6-F1
#
_cell.length_a   1.000
_cell.length_b   1.000
_cell.length_c   1.000
_cell.angle_alpha   90.00
_cell.angle_beta   90.00
_cell.angle_gamma   90.00
#
_symmetry.space_group_name_H-M   'P 1'
#
loop_
_entity.id
_entity.type
_entity.pdbx_description
1 polymer ?
#
loop_
_entity_poly.entity_id
_entity_poly.type
_entity_poly.pdbx_seq_one_letter_code
_entity_poly.pdbx_strand_id
1 'polypeptide(L)'
;MDRFDRVGRGAAYGAAVAMAPYLLIKVFWVAGVLLGLIPPQGMGVTQWVLLNTVTVGMAVIGILLALALVRPWGMRLPAAPLLFCGWIASGFLVSMLPYAALDSLTDPSDGTQVEQGASAPGWEAVFIQVSFVGMGLGLAVALPAYLRRRWPRTLTGRIGDRVAVDERQDGLARASAWLLAAGAVLSACWLYWAAGGTAGLASPAEPDTDGRLLMAVSAVWALVGSAGAWTTANRRPARLPRWLPTVALWLGSGSLFAWNAWRLPFTAYAAFVGPVADSAMPQNLGVAAAIQVIALVTGAAMLRVLVRTYATTIASPVAHPA
;
A
#
# COMPACT_ATOMS: atom_id res chain seq x y z
N MET A 1 31.29 -3.62 0.51
CA MET A 1 29.84 -3.43 0.29
C MET A 1 29.39 -4.44 -0.74
N ASP A 2 28.37 -5.25 -0.44
CA ASP A 2 27.79 -6.19 -1.40
C ASP A 2 27.26 -5.42 -2.63
N ARG A 3 27.26 -6.05 -3.82
CA ARG A 3 26.74 -5.46 -5.06
C ARG A 3 25.28 -5.02 -4.88
N PHE A 4 24.49 -5.81 -4.15
CA PHE A 4 23.09 -5.50 -3.85
C PHE A 4 22.92 -4.27 -2.95
N ASP A 5 23.84 -4.04 -2.00
CA ASP A 5 23.82 -2.84 -1.17
C ASP A 5 24.06 -1.58 -1.99
N ARG A 6 24.99 -1.61 -2.95
CA ARG A 6 25.25 -0.47 -3.84
C ARG A 6 24.02 -0.13 -4.68
N VAL A 7 23.37 -1.15 -5.25
CA VAL A 7 22.13 -0.98 -6.02
C VAL A 7 21.01 -0.43 -5.13
N GLY A 8 20.84 -0.97 -3.92
CA GLY A 8 19.85 -0.47 -2.96
C GLY A 8 20.07 0.98 -2.52
N ARG A 9 21.33 1.43 -2.42
CA ARG A 9 21.66 2.84 -2.15
C ARG A 9 21.25 3.74 -3.31
N GLY A 10 21.56 3.34 -4.54
CA GLY A 10 21.14 4.07 -5.74
C GLY A 10 19.62 4.18 -5.83
N ALA A 11 18.92 3.06 -5.61
CA ALA A 11 17.46 3.00 -5.61
C ALA A 11 16.81 3.90 -4.54
N ALA A 12 17.39 3.97 -3.35
CA ALA A 12 16.92 4.84 -2.27
C ALA A 12 17.03 6.33 -2.63
N TYR A 13 18.16 6.76 -3.19
CA TYR A 13 18.30 8.14 -3.65
C TYR A 13 17.42 8.43 -4.87
N GLY A 14 17.31 7.47 -5.79
CA GLY A 14 16.41 7.55 -6.94
C GLY A 14 14.95 7.75 -6.51
N ALA A 15 14.47 6.98 -5.52
CA ALA A 15 13.14 7.15 -4.94
C ALA A 15 12.93 8.56 -4.34
N ALA A 16 13.90 9.04 -3.55
CA ALA A 16 13.82 10.38 -2.95
C ALA A 16 13.77 11.50 -4.00
N VAL A 17 14.61 11.41 -5.04
CA VAL A 17 14.64 12.38 -6.15
C VAL A 17 13.36 12.28 -6.99
N ALA A 18 12.93 11.07 -7.31
CA ALA A 18 11.71 10.84 -8.07
C ALA A 18 10.47 11.42 -7.39
N MET A 19 10.38 11.39 -6.05
CA MET A 19 9.23 11.93 -5.33
C MET A 19 9.23 13.47 -5.19
N ALA A 20 10.35 14.14 -5.47
CA ALA A 20 10.49 15.58 -5.28
C ALA A 20 9.58 16.44 -6.19
N PRO A 21 9.39 16.13 -7.50
CA PRO A 21 8.45 16.85 -8.36
C PRO A 21 7.02 16.83 -7.81
N TYR A 22 6.52 15.67 -7.39
CA TYR A 22 5.19 15.58 -6.76
C TYR A 22 5.06 16.47 -5.53
N LEU A 23 6.06 16.44 -4.63
CA LEU A 23 6.08 17.30 -3.45
C LEU A 23 6.01 18.79 -3.84
N LEU A 24 6.82 19.22 -4.82
CA LEU A 24 6.84 20.60 -5.27
C LEU A 24 5.49 21.02 -5.85
N ILE A 25 4.90 20.21 -6.73
CA ILE A 25 3.59 20.46 -7.32
C ILE A 25 2.54 20.67 -6.23
N LYS A 26 2.46 19.76 -5.25
CA LYS A 26 1.46 19.87 -4.17
C LYS A 26 1.70 21.10 -3.28
N VAL A 27 2.96 21.47 -3.01
CA VAL A 27 3.29 22.71 -2.28
C VAL A 27 2.86 23.95 -3.06
N PHE A 28 3.13 23.99 -4.38
CA PHE A 28 2.70 25.09 -5.25
C PHE A 28 1.17 25.18 -5.34
N TRP A 29 0.46 24.06 -5.42
CA TRP A 29 -1.01 24.05 -5.40
C TRP A 29 -1.57 24.62 -4.10
N VAL A 30 -1.05 24.19 -2.94
CA VAL A 30 -1.49 24.71 -1.63
C VAL A 30 -1.20 26.21 -1.53
N ALA A 31 0.02 26.64 -1.86
CA ALA A 31 0.39 28.05 -1.84
C ALA A 31 -0.45 28.88 -2.82
N GLY A 32 -0.66 28.38 -4.04
CA GLY A 32 -1.45 29.06 -5.07
C GLY A 32 -2.90 29.26 -4.66
N VAL A 33 -3.54 28.25 -4.05
CA VAL A 33 -4.92 28.38 -3.55
C VAL A 33 -5.00 29.33 -2.35
N LEU A 34 -4.05 29.27 -1.41
CA LEU A 34 -4.01 30.18 -0.25
C LEU A 34 -3.75 31.64 -0.64
N LEU A 35 -2.99 31.86 -1.71
CA LEU A 35 -2.70 33.19 -2.27
C LEU A 35 -3.79 33.68 -3.25
N GLY A 36 -4.83 32.88 -3.52
CA GLY A 36 -5.90 33.23 -4.46
C GLY A 36 -5.47 33.21 -5.94
N LEU A 37 -4.35 32.57 -6.26
CA LEU A 37 -3.79 32.45 -7.62
C LEU A 37 -4.40 31.27 -8.40
N ILE A 38 -4.87 30.25 -7.69
CA ILE A 38 -5.42 29.02 -8.27
C ILE A 38 -6.81 28.77 -7.64
N PRO A 39 -7.87 28.58 -8.43
CA PRO A 39 -9.17 28.21 -7.88
C PRO A 39 -9.16 26.75 -7.38
N PRO A 40 -9.73 26.44 -6.20
CA PRO A 40 -9.92 25.06 -5.77
C PRO A 40 -10.95 24.36 -6.67
N GLN A 41 -10.73 23.10 -7.01
CA GLN A 41 -11.54 22.40 -8.00
C GLN A 41 -12.50 21.41 -7.33
N GLY A 42 -13.80 21.53 -7.60
CA GLY A 42 -14.82 20.57 -7.16
C GLY A 42 -15.07 20.46 -5.65
N MET A 43 -14.41 21.29 -4.83
CA MET A 43 -14.55 21.31 -3.37
C MET A 43 -14.14 22.65 -2.78
N GLY A 44 -14.51 22.92 -1.53
CA GLY A 44 -14.21 24.18 -0.86
C GLY A 44 -12.71 24.37 -0.60
N VAL A 45 -12.25 25.62 -0.52
CA VAL A 45 -10.84 26.01 -0.27
C VAL A 45 -10.23 25.21 0.89
N THR A 46 -10.92 25.18 2.04
CA THR A 46 -10.43 24.49 3.24
C THR A 46 -10.20 23.00 3.01
N GLN A 47 -11.15 22.33 2.34
CA GLN A 47 -11.06 20.90 2.07
C GLN A 47 -9.93 20.63 1.08
N TRP A 48 -9.79 21.47 0.05
CA TRP A 48 -8.76 21.32 -0.99
C TRP A 48 -7.36 21.48 -0.41
N VAL A 49 -7.16 22.54 0.40
CA VAL A 49 -5.90 22.79 1.10
C VAL A 49 -5.59 21.66 2.07
N LEU A 50 -6.57 21.19 2.85
CA LEU A 50 -6.36 20.09 3.80
C LEU A 50 -5.90 18.81 3.08
N LEU A 51 -6.62 18.41 2.02
CA LEU A 51 -6.30 17.20 1.25
C LEU A 51 -4.87 17.25 0.69
N ASN A 52 -4.52 18.36 0.03
CA ASN A 52 -3.19 18.53 -0.55
C ASN A 52 -2.09 18.68 0.52
N THR A 53 -2.39 19.25 1.68
CA THR A 53 -1.44 19.33 2.79
C THR A 53 -1.12 17.95 3.38
N VAL A 54 -2.14 17.07 3.48
CA VAL A 54 -1.92 15.68 3.91
C VAL A 54 -1.02 14.95 2.93
N THR A 55 -1.24 15.11 1.62
CA THR A 55 -0.40 14.46 0.60
C THR A 55 1.03 15.03 0.53
N VAL A 56 1.22 16.33 0.79
CA VAL A 56 2.55 16.92 1.05
C VAL A 56 3.24 16.20 2.21
N GLY A 57 2.55 16.04 3.34
CA GLY A 57 3.09 15.32 4.50
C GLY A 57 3.49 13.87 4.17
N MET A 58 2.65 13.17 3.42
CA MET A 58 2.94 11.81 2.94
C MET A 58 4.17 11.76 2.02
N ALA A 59 4.30 12.71 1.10
CA ALA A 59 5.46 12.81 0.19
C ALA A 59 6.76 13.06 0.96
N VAL A 60 6.73 13.99 1.93
CA VAL A 60 7.86 14.27 2.81
C VAL A 60 8.26 13.00 3.60
N ILE A 61 7.29 12.30 4.19
CA ILE A 61 7.54 11.03 4.89
C ILE A 61 8.13 9.98 3.94
N GLY A 62 7.64 9.89 2.70
CA GLY A 62 8.16 8.99 1.67
C GLY A 62 9.63 9.28 1.32
N ILE A 63 9.98 10.55 1.13
CA ILE A 63 11.37 11.00 0.88
C ILE A 63 12.26 10.68 2.09
N LEU A 64 11.81 11.02 3.30
CA LEU A 64 12.55 10.73 4.53
C LEU A 64 12.73 9.24 4.73
N LEU A 65 11.72 8.42 4.47
CA LEU A 65 11.82 6.97 4.49
C LEU A 65 12.89 6.49 3.50
N ALA A 66 12.85 6.92 2.24
CA ALA A 66 13.82 6.54 1.23
C ALA A 66 15.26 6.88 1.68
N LEU A 67 15.48 8.10 2.20
CA LEU A 67 16.77 8.51 2.76
C LEU A 67 17.15 7.69 4.00
N ALA A 68 16.21 7.35 4.88
CA ALA A 68 16.45 6.52 6.06
C ALA A 68 16.98 5.13 5.67
N LEU A 69 16.51 4.56 4.56
CA LEU A 69 16.95 3.24 4.11
C LEU A 69 18.44 3.21 3.73
N VAL A 70 19.04 4.35 3.35
CA VAL A 70 20.44 4.45 2.92
C VAL A 70 21.36 5.17 3.90
N ARG A 71 20.86 6.18 4.63
CA ARG A 71 21.70 7.03 5.48
C ARG A 71 22.00 6.37 6.83
N PRO A 72 23.17 6.66 7.45
CA PRO A 72 23.56 6.06 8.73
C PRO A 72 22.54 6.29 9.87
N TRP A 73 21.83 7.42 9.84
CA TRP A 73 20.83 7.73 10.87
C TRP A 73 19.62 6.80 10.83
N GLY A 74 19.25 6.23 9.67
CA GLY A 74 18.11 5.31 9.59
C GLY A 74 18.37 3.98 10.29
N MET A 75 19.63 3.55 10.40
CA MET A 75 20.01 2.39 11.21
C MET A 75 19.87 2.65 12.72
N ARG A 76 19.90 3.93 13.14
CA ARG A 76 19.70 4.34 14.53
C ARG A 76 18.22 4.47 14.89
N LEU A 77 17.34 4.63 13.90
CA LEU A 77 15.91 4.71 14.15
C LEU A 77 15.36 3.39 14.70
N PRO A 78 14.34 3.43 15.58
CA PRO A 78 13.57 2.26 15.94
C PRO A 78 13.01 1.57 14.68
N ALA A 79 13.06 0.25 14.66
CA ALA A 79 12.63 -0.55 13.53
C ALA A 79 11.14 -0.36 13.18
N ALA A 80 10.29 -0.33 14.20
CA ALA A 80 8.84 -0.29 14.05
C ALA A 80 8.32 0.88 13.19
N PRO A 81 8.65 2.16 13.46
CA PRO A 81 8.15 3.28 12.65
C PRO A 81 8.64 3.23 11.21
N LEU A 82 9.90 2.84 10.98
CA LEU A 82 10.46 2.74 9.62
C LEU A 82 9.80 1.62 8.82
N LEU A 83 9.57 0.46 9.44
CA LEU A 83 8.85 -0.65 8.83
C LEU A 83 7.38 -0.29 8.60
N PHE A 84 6.74 0.41 9.53
CA PHE A 84 5.36 0.87 9.38
C PHE A 84 5.22 1.84 8.20
N CYS A 85 6.11 2.82 8.07
CA CYS A 85 6.15 3.72 6.93
C CYS A 85 6.43 2.96 5.62
N GLY A 86 7.38 2.04 5.62
CA GLY A 86 7.67 1.19 4.46
C GLY A 86 6.50 0.31 4.05
N TRP A 87 5.76 -0.23 5.02
CA TRP A 87 4.58 -1.07 4.81
C TRP A 87 3.46 -0.27 4.17
N ILE A 88 3.11 0.89 4.73
CA ILE A 88 2.10 1.79 4.17
C ILE A 88 2.50 2.27 2.77
N ALA A 89 3.74 2.76 2.60
CA ALA A 89 4.21 3.28 1.32
C ALA A 89 4.18 2.18 0.23
N SER A 90 4.70 0.99 0.53
CA SER A 90 4.63 -0.13 -0.41
C SER A 90 3.19 -0.57 -0.69
N GLY A 91 2.30 -0.50 0.31
CA GLY A 91 0.87 -0.82 0.16
C GLY A 91 0.13 0.12 -0.78
N PHE A 92 0.36 1.43 -0.68
CA PHE A 92 -0.17 2.38 -1.66
C PHE A 92 0.37 2.09 -3.06
N LEU A 93 1.70 2.02 -3.17
CA LEU A 93 2.40 1.95 -4.45
C LEU A 93 2.13 0.64 -5.20
N VAL A 94 1.99 -0.49 -4.50
CA VAL A 94 1.77 -1.78 -5.16
C VAL A 94 0.43 -1.88 -5.88
N SER A 95 -0.59 -1.14 -5.42
CA SER A 95 -1.87 -1.05 -6.14
C SER A 95 -1.85 0.00 -7.24
N MET A 96 -1.00 1.03 -7.11
CA MET A 96 -0.92 2.13 -8.07
C MET A 96 -0.07 1.79 -9.31
N LEU A 97 0.96 0.94 -9.15
CA LEU A 97 1.86 0.57 -10.24
C LEU A 97 1.18 -0.14 -11.42
N PRO A 98 0.30 -1.15 -11.21
CA PRO A 98 -0.41 -1.79 -12.32
C PRO A 98 -1.31 -0.81 -13.07
N TYR A 99 -1.92 0.13 -12.34
CA TYR A 99 -2.74 1.19 -12.92
C TYR A 99 -1.89 2.11 -13.81
N ALA A 100 -0.79 2.66 -13.29
CA ALA A 100 0.10 3.53 -14.06
C ALA A 100 0.69 2.83 -15.31
N ALA A 101 0.97 1.53 -15.22
CA ALA A 101 1.45 0.76 -16.36
C ALA A 101 0.38 0.58 -17.44
N LEU A 102 -0.87 0.34 -17.07
CA LEU A 102 -1.96 0.14 -18.02
C LEU A 102 -2.41 1.46 -18.65
N ASP A 103 -2.49 2.53 -17.87
CA ASP A 103 -2.77 3.89 -18.33
C ASP A 103 -1.78 4.31 -19.44
N SER A 104 -0.49 4.06 -19.23
CA SER A 104 0.56 4.35 -20.23
C SER A 104 0.46 3.54 -21.54
N LEU A 105 -0.29 2.44 -21.54
CA LEU A 105 -0.50 1.57 -22.71
C LEU A 105 -1.79 1.88 -23.46
N THR A 106 -2.79 2.49 -22.80
CA THR A 106 -4.13 2.70 -23.37
C THR A 106 -4.33 4.07 -24.01
N ASP A 107 -3.73 5.15 -23.48
CA ASP A 107 -3.71 6.46 -24.16
C ASP A 107 -2.67 7.42 -23.52
N PRO A 108 -1.62 7.89 -24.23
CA PRO A 108 -0.69 8.88 -23.71
C PRO A 108 -1.31 10.28 -23.50
N SER A 109 -2.54 10.52 -23.98
CA SER A 109 -3.14 11.85 -24.09
C SER A 109 -4.24 12.17 -23.07
N ASP A 110 -4.72 11.20 -22.30
CA ASP A 110 -5.79 11.39 -21.31
C ASP A 110 -5.29 11.07 -19.90
N GLY A 111 -4.44 11.96 -19.37
CA GLY A 111 -3.72 11.72 -18.12
C GLY A 111 -4.61 11.69 -16.88
N THR A 112 -4.63 10.55 -16.17
CA THR A 112 -4.86 10.38 -14.72
C THR A 112 -6.09 11.05 -14.08
N GLN A 113 -7.25 10.38 -14.04
CA GLN A 113 -8.40 10.84 -13.23
C GLN A 113 -8.35 10.50 -11.73
N VAL A 114 -7.31 9.82 -11.23
CA VAL A 114 -7.32 9.29 -9.85
C VAL A 114 -7.18 10.35 -8.74
N GLU A 115 -6.88 11.61 -9.08
CA GLU A 115 -6.96 12.73 -8.13
C GLU A 115 -7.25 14.07 -8.83
N GLN A 116 -7.73 14.02 -10.08
CA GLN A 116 -7.94 15.23 -10.88
C GLN A 116 -9.36 15.75 -10.68
N GLY A 117 -9.46 16.89 -10.01
CA GLY A 117 -10.26 17.94 -10.60
C GLY A 117 -9.71 18.18 -12.02
N ALA A 118 -10.57 18.11 -13.02
CA ALA A 118 -10.19 18.33 -14.41
C ALA A 118 -9.73 19.79 -14.60
N SER A 119 -8.42 20.06 -14.48
CA SER A 119 -7.77 21.30 -14.96
C SER A 119 -6.23 21.34 -14.85
N ALA A 120 -5.55 20.30 -14.33
CA ALA A 120 -4.08 20.29 -14.31
C ALA A 120 -3.51 20.05 -15.72
N PRO A 121 -2.50 20.83 -16.18
CA PRO A 121 -1.83 20.56 -17.45
C PRO A 121 -1.25 19.14 -17.52
N GLY A 122 -1.29 18.49 -18.69
CA GLY A 122 -0.83 17.09 -18.84
C GLY A 122 0.61 16.81 -18.42
N TRP A 123 1.49 17.82 -18.41
CA TRP A 123 2.85 17.67 -17.88
C TRP A 123 2.88 17.44 -16.36
N GLU A 124 1.92 17.98 -15.60
CA GLU A 124 1.79 17.74 -14.16
C GLU A 124 1.47 16.27 -13.90
N ALA A 125 0.51 15.71 -14.66
CA ALA A 125 0.14 14.30 -14.59
C ALA A 125 1.35 13.37 -14.83
N VAL A 126 2.18 13.68 -15.84
CA VAL A 126 3.41 12.93 -16.12
C VAL A 126 4.38 12.97 -14.94
N PHE A 127 4.64 14.15 -14.35
CA PHE A 127 5.54 14.23 -13.19
C PHE A 127 4.98 13.49 -11.97
N ILE A 128 3.67 13.57 -11.74
CA ILE A 128 3.00 12.84 -10.67
C ILE A 128 3.20 11.33 -10.88
N GLN A 129 2.89 10.83 -12.08
CA GLN A 129 3.03 9.42 -12.42
C GLN A 129 4.48 8.93 -12.28
N VAL A 130 5.45 9.65 -12.85
CA VAL A 130 6.88 9.35 -12.72
C VAL A 130 7.32 9.35 -11.26
N SER A 131 6.78 10.26 -10.44
CA SER A 131 7.12 10.34 -9.01
C SER A 131 6.70 9.08 -8.26
N PHE A 132 5.44 8.65 -8.44
CA PHE A 132 4.93 7.45 -7.78
C PHE A 132 5.59 6.18 -8.32
N VAL A 133 5.76 6.05 -9.64
CA VAL A 133 6.45 4.89 -10.25
C VAL A 133 7.90 4.81 -9.78
N GLY A 134 8.63 5.93 -9.83
CA GLY A 134 10.03 6.00 -9.40
C GLY A 134 10.20 5.70 -7.90
N MET A 135 9.31 6.22 -7.05
CA MET A 135 9.27 5.89 -5.62
C MET A 135 8.98 4.40 -5.40
N GLY A 136 8.02 3.82 -6.12
CA GLY A 136 7.66 2.40 -6.05
C GLY A 136 8.82 1.47 -6.42
N LEU A 137 9.44 1.72 -7.57
CA LEU A 137 10.60 0.96 -8.04
C LEU A 137 11.81 1.11 -7.11
N GLY A 138 12.07 2.33 -6.65
CA GLY A 138 13.17 2.59 -5.74
C GLY A 138 12.96 1.89 -4.39
N LEU A 139 11.75 1.90 -3.84
CA LEU A 139 11.42 1.22 -2.59
C LEU A 139 11.48 -0.30 -2.73
N ALA A 140 11.04 -0.86 -3.87
CA ALA A 140 11.10 -2.30 -4.15
C ALA A 140 12.51 -2.88 -4.07
N VAL A 141 13.54 -2.05 -4.26
CA VAL A 141 14.95 -2.44 -4.20
C VAL A 141 15.61 -1.98 -2.89
N ALA A 142 15.36 -0.73 -2.48
CA ALA A 142 15.98 -0.11 -1.31
C ALA A 142 15.55 -0.79 0.00
N LEU A 143 14.26 -1.13 0.13
CA LEU A 143 13.73 -1.72 1.36
C LEU A 143 14.32 -3.12 1.61
N PRO A 144 14.33 -4.07 0.64
CA PRO A 144 15.00 -5.35 0.85
C PRO A 144 16.49 -5.22 1.14
N ALA A 145 17.20 -4.28 0.50
CA ALA A 145 18.62 -4.04 0.78
C ALA A 145 18.82 -3.56 2.22
N TYR A 146 17.98 -2.64 2.70
CA TYR A 146 18.00 -2.19 4.09
C TYR A 146 17.68 -3.33 5.07
N LEU A 147 16.64 -4.14 4.80
CA LEU A 147 16.27 -5.27 5.64
C LEU A 147 17.40 -6.30 5.74
N ARG A 148 18.10 -6.59 4.63
CA ARG A 148 19.26 -7.49 4.63
C ARG A 148 20.42 -6.93 5.46
N ARG A 149 20.67 -5.62 5.42
CA ARG A 149 21.69 -4.97 6.27
C ARG A 149 21.32 -5.00 7.75
N ARG A 150 20.04 -4.79 8.07
CA ARG A 150 19.56 -4.70 9.46
C ARG A 150 19.33 -6.06 10.10
N TRP A 151 18.85 -7.04 9.33
CA TRP A 151 18.58 -8.42 9.78
C TRP A 151 18.96 -9.46 8.71
N PRO A 152 20.24 -9.82 8.56
CA PRO A 152 20.72 -10.70 7.48
C PRO A 152 20.08 -12.09 7.43
N ARG A 153 19.63 -12.62 8.58
CA ARG A 153 19.17 -14.00 8.74
C ARG A 153 17.65 -14.19 8.68
N THR A 154 16.86 -13.12 8.71
CA THR A 154 15.39 -13.25 8.81
C THR A 154 14.76 -13.67 7.49
N LEU A 155 15.30 -13.25 6.34
CA LEU A 155 14.69 -13.49 5.02
C LEU A 155 15.23 -14.74 4.30
N THR A 156 16.16 -15.47 4.91
CA THR A 156 16.82 -16.65 4.30
C THR A 156 16.14 -17.96 4.70
N GLY A 157 16.15 -18.94 3.78
CA GLY A 157 15.64 -20.31 3.98
C GLY A 157 14.28 -20.58 3.33
N ARG A 158 13.74 -21.77 3.58
CA ARG A 158 12.46 -22.28 3.05
C ARG A 158 11.43 -22.43 4.15
N ILE A 159 10.16 -22.27 3.79
CA ILE A 159 9.06 -22.26 4.76
C ILE A 159 9.09 -23.49 5.68
N GLY A 160 9.50 -24.64 5.16
CA GLY A 160 9.57 -25.92 5.89
C GLY A 160 10.77 -26.12 6.82
N ASP A 161 11.83 -25.31 6.79
CA ASP A 161 13.06 -25.63 7.55
C ASP A 161 12.93 -25.42 9.08
N ARG A 162 11.72 -25.34 9.65
CA ARG A 162 11.50 -25.17 11.10
C ARG A 162 10.66 -26.31 11.66
N VAL A 163 11.26 -27.06 12.60
CA VAL A 163 10.70 -28.29 13.22
C VAL A 163 9.97 -28.02 14.55
N ALA A 164 9.96 -26.80 15.08
CA ALA A 164 9.22 -26.54 16.31
C ALA A 164 7.70 -26.54 16.05
N VAL A 165 7.04 -27.60 16.53
CA VAL A 165 5.59 -27.66 16.78
C VAL A 165 5.38 -26.97 18.13
N ASP A 166 4.71 -25.83 18.11
CA ASP A 166 4.47 -24.99 19.26
C ASP A 166 2.96 -24.73 19.30
N GLU A 167 2.28 -24.77 20.45
CA GLU A 167 0.82 -24.56 20.56
C GLU A 167 0.38 -23.22 19.94
N ARG A 168 1.30 -22.26 19.91
CA ARG A 168 1.15 -20.96 19.24
C ARG A 168 0.95 -21.06 17.72
N GLN A 169 1.38 -22.16 17.11
CA GLN A 169 1.21 -22.44 15.68
C GLN A 169 -0.25 -22.75 15.33
N ASP A 170 -0.98 -23.47 16.19
CA ASP A 170 -2.38 -23.80 15.95
C ASP A 170 -3.26 -22.54 15.97
N GLY A 171 -2.96 -21.61 16.88
CA GLY A 171 -3.60 -20.29 16.92
C GLY A 171 -3.33 -19.47 15.66
N LEU A 172 -2.08 -19.48 15.14
CA LEU A 172 -1.72 -18.78 13.91
C LEU A 172 -2.34 -19.43 12.67
N ALA A 173 -2.38 -20.76 12.60
CA ALA A 173 -3.02 -21.50 11.52
C ALA A 173 -4.52 -21.19 11.46
N ARG A 174 -5.22 -21.25 12.60
CA ARG A 174 -6.65 -20.90 12.69
C ARG A 174 -6.91 -19.44 12.31
N ALA A 175 -6.11 -18.51 12.84
CA ALA A 175 -6.22 -17.10 12.47
C ALA A 175 -5.98 -16.88 10.97
N SER A 176 -4.98 -17.55 10.39
CA SER A 176 -4.68 -17.43 8.96
C SER A 176 -5.77 -17.99 8.05
N ALA A 177 -6.51 -19.02 8.48
CA ALA A 177 -7.66 -19.54 7.76
C ALA A 177 -8.80 -18.51 7.71
N TRP A 178 -9.07 -17.83 8.83
CA TRP A 178 -10.03 -16.72 8.86
C TRP A 178 -9.61 -15.55 7.97
N LEU A 179 -8.31 -15.21 7.96
CA LEU A 179 -7.78 -14.17 7.09
C LEU A 179 -7.86 -14.55 5.61
N LEU A 180 -7.64 -15.82 5.27
CA LEU A 180 -7.83 -16.34 3.92
C LEU A 180 -9.30 -16.24 3.50
N ALA A 181 -10.23 -16.64 4.36
CA ALA A 181 -11.67 -16.51 4.10
C ALA A 181 -12.07 -15.03 3.92
N ALA A 182 -11.63 -14.13 4.82
CA ALA A 182 -11.89 -12.70 4.71
C ALA A 182 -11.33 -12.10 3.41
N GLY A 183 -10.08 -12.44 3.07
CA GLY A 183 -9.45 -12.01 1.81
C GLY A 183 -10.18 -12.52 0.56
N ALA A 184 -10.66 -13.77 0.60
CA ALA A 184 -11.46 -14.35 -0.48
C ALA A 184 -12.82 -13.66 -0.64
N VAL A 185 -13.51 -13.35 0.46
CA VAL A 185 -14.78 -12.60 0.43
C VAL A 185 -14.56 -11.19 -0.12
N LEU A 186 -13.56 -10.46 0.39
CA LEU A 186 -13.22 -9.13 -0.12
C LEU A 186 -12.90 -9.15 -1.62
N SER A 187 -12.11 -10.13 -2.04
CA SER A 187 -11.80 -10.31 -3.46
C SER A 187 -13.03 -10.61 -4.30
N ALA A 188 -13.94 -11.47 -3.82
CA ALA A 188 -15.17 -11.78 -4.53
C ALA A 188 -16.05 -10.53 -4.68
N CYS A 189 -16.18 -9.71 -3.63
CA CYS A 189 -16.92 -8.45 -3.67
C CYS A 189 -16.32 -7.47 -4.70
N TRP A 190 -14.99 -7.27 -4.68
CA TRP A 190 -14.34 -6.36 -5.61
C TRP A 190 -14.35 -6.87 -7.05
N LEU A 191 -14.20 -8.18 -7.29
CA LEU A 191 -14.33 -8.76 -8.63
C LEU A 191 -15.77 -8.67 -9.15
N TYR A 192 -16.76 -8.88 -8.27
CA TYR A 192 -18.17 -8.70 -8.62
C TYR A 192 -18.45 -7.28 -9.12
N TRP A 193 -17.97 -6.26 -8.40
CA TRP A 193 -18.11 -4.87 -8.82
C TRP A 193 -17.24 -4.52 -10.04
N ALA A 194 -16.03 -5.07 -10.16
CA ALA A 194 -15.20 -4.91 -11.35
C ALA A 194 -15.85 -5.49 -12.61
N ALA A 195 -16.64 -6.56 -12.47
CA ALA A 195 -17.41 -7.18 -13.54
C ALA A 195 -18.74 -6.47 -13.86
N GLY A 196 -19.02 -5.32 -13.23
CA GLY A 196 -20.25 -4.54 -13.45
C GLY A 196 -21.41 -4.92 -12.52
N GLY A 197 -21.15 -5.68 -11.46
CA GLY A 197 -22.14 -5.99 -10.44
C GLY A 197 -22.66 -4.73 -9.74
N THR A 198 -23.97 -4.66 -9.51
CA THR A 198 -24.64 -3.46 -8.98
C THR A 198 -25.15 -3.61 -7.55
N ALA A 199 -25.06 -4.81 -6.96
CA ALA A 199 -25.51 -5.03 -5.59
C ALA A 199 -24.73 -4.15 -4.59
N GLY A 200 -25.46 -3.47 -3.71
CA GLY A 200 -24.89 -2.58 -2.71
C GLY A 200 -24.51 -1.19 -3.23
N LEU A 201 -24.80 -0.84 -4.48
CA LEU A 201 -24.61 0.50 -5.03
C LEU A 201 -25.79 1.44 -4.70
N ALA A 202 -25.50 2.70 -4.40
CA ALA A 202 -26.50 3.75 -4.16
C ALA A 202 -26.94 4.42 -5.46
N SER A 203 -26.01 4.51 -6.42
CA SER A 203 -26.26 4.96 -7.78
C SER A 203 -25.45 4.05 -8.70
N PRO A 204 -26.09 3.23 -9.54
CA PRO A 204 -25.41 2.36 -10.49
C PRO A 204 -24.95 3.19 -11.70
N ALA A 205 -24.11 4.20 -11.45
CA ALA A 205 -23.26 4.72 -12.51
C ALA A 205 -22.29 3.60 -12.88
N GLU A 206 -22.12 3.31 -14.17
CA GLU A 206 -21.10 2.36 -14.57
C GLU A 206 -19.74 2.90 -14.13
N PRO A 207 -18.98 2.17 -13.30
CA PRO A 207 -17.61 2.57 -13.03
C PRO A 207 -16.87 2.59 -14.36
N ASP A 208 -16.11 3.66 -14.56
CA ASP A 208 -15.16 3.79 -15.65
C ASP A 208 -14.15 2.62 -15.64
N THR A 209 -13.45 2.44 -16.76
CA THR A 209 -12.46 1.37 -16.93
C THR A 209 -11.43 1.38 -15.79
N ASP A 210 -11.06 2.58 -15.33
CA ASP A 210 -10.11 2.83 -14.26
C ASP A 210 -10.60 2.34 -12.90
N GLY A 211 -11.85 2.64 -12.55
CA GLY A 211 -12.49 2.17 -11.34
C GLY A 211 -12.61 0.64 -11.31
N ARG A 212 -12.95 0.01 -12.44
CA ARG A 212 -12.99 -1.46 -12.56
C ARG A 212 -11.61 -2.07 -12.38
N LEU A 213 -10.58 -1.48 -12.98
CA LEU A 213 -9.20 -1.93 -12.87
C LEU A 213 -8.70 -1.82 -11.42
N LEU A 214 -8.95 -0.71 -10.73
CA LEU A 214 -8.52 -0.52 -9.34
C LEU A 214 -9.21 -1.51 -8.39
N MET A 215 -10.48 -1.85 -8.64
CA MET A 215 -11.19 -2.91 -7.91
C MET A 215 -10.56 -4.29 -8.18
N ALA A 216 -10.26 -4.62 -9.43
CA ALA A 216 -9.59 -5.88 -9.78
C ALA A 216 -8.20 -6.00 -9.11
N VAL A 217 -7.41 -4.93 -9.11
CA VAL A 217 -6.10 -4.87 -8.44
C VAL A 217 -6.26 -5.06 -6.92
N SER A 218 -7.26 -4.42 -6.32
CA SER A 218 -7.57 -4.57 -4.89
C SER A 218 -7.94 -6.02 -4.55
N ALA A 219 -8.74 -6.67 -5.40
CA ALA A 219 -9.11 -8.08 -5.27
C ALA A 219 -7.89 -9.00 -5.30
N VAL A 220 -6.99 -8.79 -6.27
CA VAL A 220 -5.74 -9.55 -6.39
C VAL A 220 -4.91 -9.43 -5.12
N TRP A 221 -4.70 -8.21 -4.61
CA TRP A 221 -3.89 -8.01 -3.40
C TRP A 221 -4.54 -8.59 -2.13
N ALA A 222 -5.88 -8.61 -2.06
CA ALA A 222 -6.60 -9.28 -0.99
C ALA A 222 -6.33 -10.79 -0.97
N LEU A 223 -6.43 -11.45 -2.12
CA LEU A 223 -6.14 -12.88 -2.25
C LEU A 223 -4.66 -13.19 -2.04
N VAL A 224 -3.77 -12.49 -2.74
CA VAL A 224 -2.33 -12.73 -2.68
C VAL A 224 -1.80 -12.52 -1.27
N GLY A 225 -2.21 -11.45 -0.60
CA GLY A 225 -1.81 -11.20 0.79
C GLY A 225 -2.29 -12.30 1.73
N SER A 226 -3.57 -12.65 1.65
CA SER A 226 -4.20 -13.61 2.57
C SER A 226 -3.71 -15.05 2.34
N ALA A 227 -3.45 -15.43 1.09
CA ALA A 227 -2.70 -16.63 0.75
C ALA A 227 -1.26 -16.58 1.29
N GLY A 228 -0.59 -15.43 1.25
CA GLY A 228 0.69 -15.20 1.90
C GLY A 228 0.65 -15.43 3.42
N ALA A 229 -0.40 -14.97 4.10
CA ALA A 229 -0.63 -15.22 5.52
C ALA A 229 -0.81 -16.73 5.80
N TRP A 230 -1.66 -17.38 5.02
CA TRP A 230 -1.95 -18.81 5.16
C TRP A 230 -0.72 -19.67 4.90
N THR A 231 0.01 -19.44 3.81
CA THR A 231 1.22 -20.20 3.45
C THR A 231 2.32 -20.04 4.51
N THR A 232 2.49 -18.83 5.04
CA THR A 232 3.45 -18.53 6.11
C THR A 232 3.08 -19.18 7.44
N ALA A 233 1.79 -19.16 7.82
CA ALA A 233 1.31 -19.74 9.08
C ALA A 233 1.26 -21.28 9.05
N ASN A 234 0.78 -21.87 7.96
CA ASN A 234 0.61 -23.32 7.81
C ASN A 234 1.88 -24.04 7.33
N ARG A 235 2.92 -23.27 7.03
CA ARG A 235 4.21 -23.73 6.52
C ARG A 235 4.11 -24.56 5.22
N ARG A 236 3.15 -24.24 4.34
CA ARG A 236 2.87 -24.99 3.11
C ARG A 236 2.77 -24.07 1.89
N PRO A 237 3.30 -24.46 0.72
CA PRO A 237 4.10 -25.66 0.48
C PRO A 237 5.54 -25.51 1.05
N ALA A 238 6.07 -26.56 1.69
CA ALA A 238 7.29 -26.51 2.49
C ALA A 238 8.56 -26.10 1.71
N ARG A 239 8.58 -26.32 0.38
CA ARG A 239 9.72 -26.02 -0.50
C ARG A 239 9.74 -24.59 -1.02
N LEU A 240 8.69 -23.80 -0.78
CA LEU A 240 8.61 -22.44 -1.28
C LEU A 240 9.67 -21.56 -0.57
N PRO A 241 10.41 -20.73 -1.32
CA PRO A 241 11.31 -19.74 -0.72
C PRO A 241 10.54 -18.81 0.22
N ARG A 242 11.02 -18.60 1.46
CA ARG A 242 10.32 -17.80 2.49
C ARG A 242 10.00 -16.38 2.06
N TRP A 243 10.83 -15.79 1.19
CA TRP A 243 10.66 -14.40 0.76
C TRP A 243 9.37 -14.19 -0.05
N LEU A 244 8.94 -15.17 -0.86
CA LEU A 244 7.73 -15.08 -1.69
C LEU A 244 6.45 -14.81 -0.88
N PRO A 245 6.03 -15.70 0.04
CA PRO A 245 4.82 -15.46 0.83
C PRO A 245 4.98 -14.29 1.79
N THR A 246 6.20 -13.96 2.19
CA THR A 246 6.49 -12.80 3.06
C THR A 246 6.26 -11.49 2.31
N VAL A 247 6.73 -11.39 1.07
CA VAL A 247 6.50 -10.22 0.20
C VAL A 247 5.02 -10.13 -0.16
N ALA A 248 4.39 -11.25 -0.53
CA ALA A 248 2.95 -11.29 -0.80
C ALA A 248 2.13 -10.80 0.41
N LEU A 249 2.44 -11.33 1.60
CA LEU A 249 1.81 -10.93 2.86
C LEU A 249 2.05 -9.46 3.17
N TRP A 250 3.29 -8.97 3.04
CA TRP A 250 3.65 -7.58 3.30
C TRP A 250 2.89 -6.61 2.37
N LEU A 251 2.95 -6.85 1.06
CA LEU A 251 2.33 -5.98 0.06
C LEU A 251 0.80 -6.05 0.10
N GLY A 252 0.22 -7.25 0.17
CA GLY A 252 -1.23 -7.41 0.22
C GLY A 252 -1.84 -6.84 1.49
N SER A 253 -1.23 -7.08 2.65
CA SER A 253 -1.70 -6.47 3.91
C SER A 253 -1.55 -4.96 3.93
N GLY A 254 -0.44 -4.44 3.38
CA GLY A 254 -0.17 -3.01 3.28
C GLY A 254 -1.18 -2.33 2.35
N SER A 255 -1.48 -2.95 1.21
CA SER A 255 -2.47 -2.46 0.25
C SER A 255 -3.86 -2.37 0.86
N LEU A 256 -4.33 -3.45 1.49
CA LEU A 256 -5.61 -3.48 2.18
C LEU A 256 -5.70 -2.41 3.27
N PHE A 257 -4.64 -2.26 4.07
CA PHE A 257 -4.65 -1.29 5.15
C PHE A 257 -4.58 0.15 4.64
N ALA A 258 -3.59 0.48 3.81
CA ALA A 258 -3.28 1.83 3.39
C ALA A 258 -4.44 2.49 2.61
N TRP A 259 -4.97 1.80 1.59
CA TRP A 259 -6.05 2.34 0.77
C TRP A 259 -7.36 2.49 1.53
N ASN A 260 -7.68 1.55 2.42
CA ASN A 260 -8.92 1.64 3.18
C ASN A 260 -8.80 2.63 4.35
N ALA A 261 -7.61 2.76 4.97
CA ALA A 261 -7.33 3.84 5.91
C ALA A 261 -7.46 5.23 5.26
N TRP A 262 -7.01 5.36 4.00
CA TRP A 262 -7.15 6.58 3.22
C TRP A 262 -8.61 6.90 2.89
N ARG A 263 -9.41 5.89 2.49
CA ARG A 263 -10.81 6.09 2.08
C ARG A 263 -11.77 6.36 3.25
N LEU A 264 -11.50 5.80 4.43
CA LEU A 264 -12.40 5.88 5.59
C LEU A 264 -12.75 7.32 6.03
N PRO A 265 -11.80 8.27 6.12
CA PRO A 265 -12.12 9.67 6.40
C PRO A 265 -13.12 10.28 5.42
N PHE A 266 -13.01 9.99 4.12
CA PHE A 266 -13.94 10.48 3.11
C PHE A 266 -15.33 9.83 3.27
N THR A 267 -15.38 8.52 3.49
CA THR A 267 -16.63 7.80 3.78
C THR A 267 -17.31 8.33 5.03
N ALA A 268 -16.55 8.57 6.10
CA ALA A 268 -17.06 9.12 7.35
C ALA A 268 -17.58 10.54 7.14
N TYR A 269 -16.81 11.39 6.45
CA TYR A 269 -17.24 12.76 6.12
C TYR A 269 -18.56 12.77 5.34
N ALA A 270 -18.69 11.93 4.30
CA ALA A 270 -19.92 11.80 3.52
C ALA A 270 -21.11 11.29 4.36
N ALA A 271 -20.86 10.43 5.35
CA ALA A 271 -21.91 9.97 6.26
C ALA A 271 -22.45 11.07 7.19
N PHE A 272 -21.64 12.07 7.54
CA PHE A 272 -22.05 13.18 8.41
C PHE A 272 -22.66 14.36 7.64
N VAL A 273 -22.10 14.69 6.48
CA VAL A 273 -22.47 15.90 5.71
C VAL A 273 -23.50 15.61 4.61
N GLY A 274 -23.73 14.34 4.29
CA GLY A 274 -24.54 13.92 3.15
C GLY A 274 -23.74 13.88 1.84
N PRO A 275 -24.30 13.30 0.76
CA PRO A 275 -23.62 13.25 -0.53
C PRO A 275 -23.35 14.66 -1.04
N VAL A 276 -22.09 14.98 -1.36
CA VAL A 276 -21.75 16.20 -2.09
C VAL A 276 -22.31 16.05 -3.52
N ALA A 277 -22.93 17.10 -4.06
CA ALA A 277 -23.72 17.05 -5.29
C ALA A 277 -23.00 16.47 -6.53
N ASP A 278 -21.67 16.37 -6.51
CA ASP A 278 -20.85 15.79 -7.59
C ASP A 278 -19.95 14.63 -7.13
N SER A 279 -20.08 14.18 -5.88
CA SER A 279 -19.32 13.04 -5.33
C SER A 279 -20.21 11.81 -5.28
N ALA A 280 -20.44 11.20 -6.45
CA ALA A 280 -21.14 9.92 -6.53
C ALA A 280 -20.21 8.81 -6.02
N MET A 281 -20.16 8.60 -4.70
CA MET A 281 -19.58 7.38 -4.18
C MET A 281 -20.48 6.23 -4.67
N PRO A 282 -19.98 5.29 -5.50
CA PRO A 282 -20.87 4.37 -6.22
C PRO A 282 -21.65 3.46 -5.25
N GLN A 283 -21.01 3.12 -4.15
CA GLN A 283 -21.50 2.22 -3.11
C GLN A 283 -22.40 2.95 -2.11
N ASN A 284 -23.42 2.24 -1.61
CA ASN A 284 -24.13 2.66 -0.40
C ASN A 284 -23.11 2.88 0.73
N LEU A 285 -23.22 4.00 1.44
CA LEU A 285 -22.27 4.40 2.49
C LEU A 285 -22.04 3.30 3.53
N GLY A 286 -23.08 2.57 3.92
CA GLY A 286 -22.97 1.44 4.86
C GLY A 286 -22.14 0.28 4.30
N VAL A 287 -22.31 -0.06 3.02
CA VAL A 287 -21.56 -1.12 2.34
C VAL A 287 -20.11 -0.72 2.14
N ALA A 288 -19.87 0.53 1.72
CA ALA A 288 -18.54 1.10 1.58
C ALA A 288 -17.79 1.08 2.92
N ALA A 289 -18.42 1.58 3.99
CA ALA A 289 -17.84 1.58 5.33
C ALA A 289 -17.53 0.16 5.82
N ALA A 290 -18.46 -0.79 5.63
CA ALA A 290 -18.26 -2.18 6.05
C ALA A 290 -17.05 -2.81 5.34
N ILE A 291 -16.98 -2.72 4.01
CA ILE A 291 -15.86 -3.30 3.24
C ILE A 291 -14.54 -2.62 3.57
N GLN A 292 -14.53 -1.29 3.73
CA GLN A 292 -13.32 -0.56 4.11
C GLN A 292 -12.82 -0.95 5.50
N VAL A 293 -13.71 -1.05 6.50
CA VAL A 293 -13.33 -1.48 7.85
C VAL A 293 -12.85 -2.94 7.85
N ILE A 294 -13.56 -3.84 7.18
CA ILE A 294 -13.16 -5.26 7.09
C ILE A 294 -11.78 -5.37 6.41
N ALA A 295 -11.55 -4.67 5.31
CA ALA A 295 -10.27 -4.66 4.62
C ALA A 295 -9.14 -4.07 5.48
N LEU A 296 -9.38 -2.95 6.15
CA LEU A 296 -8.43 -2.32 7.07
C LEU A 296 -8.02 -3.29 8.20
N VAL A 297 -9.01 -3.88 8.88
CA VAL A 297 -8.78 -4.81 9.99
C VAL A 297 -8.09 -6.08 9.50
N THR A 298 -8.47 -6.60 8.34
CA THR A 298 -7.83 -7.77 7.72
C THR A 298 -6.37 -7.49 7.42
N GLY A 299 -6.05 -6.35 6.79
CA GLY A 299 -4.67 -5.91 6.55
C GLY A 299 -3.85 -5.79 7.84
N ALA A 300 -4.40 -5.15 8.88
CA ALA A 300 -3.73 -5.02 10.18
C ALA A 300 -3.50 -6.39 10.86
N ALA A 301 -4.47 -7.30 10.79
CA ALA A 301 -4.37 -8.64 11.36
C ALA A 301 -3.34 -9.51 10.62
N MET A 302 -3.24 -9.37 9.29
CA MET A 302 -2.22 -10.01 8.46
C MET A 302 -0.81 -9.53 8.82
N LEU A 303 -0.63 -8.22 9.04
CA LEU A 303 0.65 -7.69 9.53
C LEU A 303 1.00 -8.26 10.91
N ARG A 304 0.02 -8.43 11.81
CA ARG A 304 0.25 -9.07 13.13
C ARG A 304 0.72 -10.52 12.98
N VAL A 305 0.17 -11.28 12.05
CA VAL A 305 0.66 -12.64 11.74
C VAL A 305 2.12 -12.58 11.30
N LEU A 306 2.46 -11.68 10.36
CA LEU A 306 3.83 -11.50 9.89
C LEU A 306 4.80 -11.17 11.04
N VAL A 307 4.47 -10.19 11.87
CA VAL A 307 5.31 -9.78 13.02
C VAL A 307 5.49 -10.94 14.01
N ARG A 308 4.42 -11.69 14.31
CA ARG A 308 4.50 -12.85 15.23
C ARG A 308 5.38 -13.97 14.67
N THR A 309 5.33 -14.23 13.36
CA THR A 309 6.18 -15.25 12.72
C THR A 309 7.67 -14.89 12.75
N TYR A 310 8.01 -13.60 12.71
CA TYR A 310 9.40 -13.13 12.68
C TYR A 310 9.97 -12.74 14.05
N ALA A 311 9.15 -12.30 15.01
CA ALA A 311 9.60 -12.01 16.38
C ALA A 311 10.15 -13.27 17.09
N THR A 312 9.58 -14.44 16.82
CA THR A 312 10.07 -15.74 17.32
C THR A 312 11.45 -16.11 16.77
N THR A 313 11.85 -15.56 15.63
CA THR A 313 13.15 -15.83 15.00
C THR A 313 14.31 -15.12 15.70
N ILE A 314 14.04 -13.97 16.30
CA ILE A 314 15.07 -13.12 16.92
C ILE A 314 15.39 -13.59 18.35
N ALA A 315 14.45 -14.29 19.00
CA ALA A 315 14.56 -14.67 20.41
C ALA A 315 15.19 -16.05 20.68
N SER A 316 15.46 -16.89 19.66
CA SER A 316 16.09 -18.19 19.87
C SER A 316 17.61 -18.05 20.10
N PRO A 317 18.15 -18.35 21.30
CA PRO A 317 19.58 -18.46 21.51
C PRO A 317 20.07 -19.69 20.74
N VAL A 318 21.13 -19.53 19.96
CA VAL A 318 21.77 -20.65 19.28
C VAL A 318 22.44 -21.52 20.34
N ALA A 319 21.95 -22.75 20.52
CA ALA A 319 22.76 -23.79 21.14
C ALA A 319 23.96 -24.04 20.22
N HIS A 320 25.15 -23.66 20.68
CA HIS A 320 26.38 -24.03 20.00
C HIS A 320 26.52 -25.56 20.09
N PRO A 321 26.71 -26.28 18.97
CA PRO A 321 27.17 -27.65 19.04
C PRO A 321 28.59 -27.64 19.61
N ALA A 322 28.77 -28.34 20.73
CA ALA A 322 30.07 -28.72 21.27
C ALA A 322 30.69 -29.84 20.42
#